data_AF-A0A1G8PV30-F1
#
_entry.id   AF-A0A1G8PV30-F1
#
_cell.length_a   1.000
_cell.length_b   1.000
_cell.length_c   1.000
_cell.angle_alpha   90.00
_cell.angle_beta   90.00
_cell.angle_gamma   90.00
#
_symmetry.space_group_name_H-M   'P 1'
#
loop_
_entity.id
_entity.type
_entity.pdbx_description
1 polymer ?
#
loop_
_entity_poly.entity_id
_entity_poly.type
_entity_poly.pdbx_seq_one_letter_code
_entity_poly.pdbx_strand_id
1 'polypeptide(L)'
;MAPSTDTPVHGSQRGRRWALVTACGVVLLTIAAGLVIWQLQRSPASHGPAAVVVRQTGATDPQVAHILVIDCAGAPAATEPTALNLTCGDGSIIFNRIVWSSWSGAAAIGTGMLGEDNCVPNCATGTIVTESATVTLTAPGPAADSAAASSAATSGAASSSGAATGAEIYTSMTITPVPPNKAGFHTITAKLPQ
;
A
#
# COMPACT_ATOMS: atom_id res chain seq x y z
N MET A 1 -12.41 44.79 -76.36
CA MET A 1 -11.18 44.41 -77.08
C MET A 1 -10.88 42.95 -76.79
N ALA A 2 -10.78 42.10 -77.82
CA ALA A 2 -10.16 40.76 -77.77
C ALA A 2 -8.74 40.84 -78.38
N PRO A 3 -7.85 39.87 -78.15
CA PRO A 3 -7.81 38.61 -78.94
C PRO A 3 -7.67 37.34 -78.05
N SER A 4 -8.24 36.18 -78.39
CA SER A 4 -7.65 35.08 -79.22
C SER A 4 -6.20 34.77 -78.81
N THR A 5 -5.71 33.56 -78.52
CA THR A 5 -5.86 32.24 -79.19
C THR A 5 -4.97 31.20 -78.45
N ASP A 6 -5.17 29.91 -78.79
CA ASP A 6 -4.20 28.79 -78.78
C ASP A 6 -3.78 28.04 -77.48
N THR A 7 -4.41 26.88 -77.27
CA THR A 7 -3.73 25.56 -77.11
C THR A 7 -3.09 25.12 -78.46
N PRO A 8 -2.19 24.10 -78.62
CA PRO A 8 -1.42 23.23 -77.68
C PRO A 8 0.02 22.83 -78.17
N VAL A 9 0.63 21.86 -77.46
CA VAL A 9 1.64 20.84 -77.88
C VAL A 9 3.14 21.20 -77.94
N HIS A 10 3.89 20.68 -76.98
CA HIS A 10 5.07 19.80 -77.18
C HIS A 10 5.31 19.12 -75.82
N GLY A 11 4.96 17.85 -75.59
CA GLY A 11 5.62 16.70 -76.19
C GLY A 11 6.65 16.14 -75.21
N SER A 12 6.27 15.16 -74.37
CA SER A 12 7.22 14.19 -73.81
C SER A 12 6.50 12.92 -73.32
N GLN A 13 6.03 12.17 -74.32
CA GLN A 13 5.74 10.74 -74.30
C GLN A 13 6.98 9.89 -73.93
N ARG A 14 7.57 10.06 -72.74
CA ARG A 14 8.74 9.24 -72.31
C ARG A 14 8.76 8.81 -70.85
N GLY A 15 7.87 9.30 -69.98
CA GLY A 15 7.84 8.86 -68.56
C GLY A 15 6.90 7.68 -68.26
N ARG A 16 6.02 7.33 -69.20
CA ARG A 16 4.89 6.40 -69.04
C ARG A 16 5.25 4.93 -68.83
N ARG A 17 6.54 4.60 -68.72
CA ARG A 17 7.02 3.21 -68.57
C ARG A 17 7.70 2.93 -67.23
N TRP A 18 7.91 3.95 -66.39
CA TRP A 18 8.59 3.80 -65.11
C TRP A 18 7.65 3.97 -63.90
N ALA A 19 6.36 4.18 -64.16
CA ALA A 19 5.33 4.34 -63.11
C ALA A 19 4.71 3.01 -62.64
N LEU A 20 5.13 1.85 -63.17
CA LEU A 20 4.51 0.55 -62.83
C LEU A 20 5.48 -0.51 -62.28
N VAL A 21 6.78 -0.26 -62.24
CA VAL A 21 7.76 -1.26 -61.77
C VAL A 21 8.15 -1.06 -60.30
N THR A 22 7.98 0.15 -59.74
CA THR A 22 8.42 0.47 -58.37
C THR A 22 7.41 0.13 -57.27
N ALA A 23 6.13 -0.08 -57.59
CA ALA A 23 5.09 -0.34 -56.58
C ALA A 23 4.99 -1.82 -56.13
N CYS A 24 5.37 -2.79 -56.97
CA CYS A 24 5.32 -4.22 -56.61
C CYS A 24 6.58 -4.73 -55.89
N GLY A 25 7.72 -4.05 -56.00
CA GLY A 25 8.99 -4.50 -55.42
C GLY A 25 9.14 -4.25 -53.91
N VAL A 26 8.45 -3.25 -53.36
CA VAL A 26 8.59 -2.87 -51.93
C VAL A 26 7.64 -3.68 -51.03
N VAL A 27 6.56 -4.24 -51.56
CA VAL A 27 5.59 -5.03 -50.79
C VAL A 27 6.03 -6.50 -50.61
N LEU A 28 6.93 -7.02 -51.45
CA LEU A 28 7.43 -8.40 -51.32
C LEU A 28 8.72 -8.54 -50.50
N LEU A 29 9.41 -7.45 -50.16
CA LEU A 29 10.68 -7.49 -49.41
C LEU A 29 10.51 -7.43 -47.87
N THR A 30 9.32 -7.14 -47.33
CA THR A 30 9.10 -7.10 -45.87
C THR A 30 8.59 -8.43 -45.27
N ILE A 31 8.22 -9.42 -46.09
CA ILE A 31 7.75 -10.73 -45.60
C ILE A 31 8.93 -11.71 -45.35
N ALA A 32 10.10 -11.49 -45.98
CA ALA A 32 11.27 -12.37 -45.81
C ALA A 32 12.09 -12.11 -44.53
N ALA A 33 12.01 -10.92 -43.92
CA ALA A 33 12.76 -10.60 -42.70
C ALA A 33 12.04 -11.01 -41.39
N GLY A 34 10.73 -11.26 -41.44
CA GLY A 34 9.94 -11.67 -40.27
C GLY A 34 10.05 -13.15 -39.90
N LEU A 35 10.49 -14.02 -40.82
CA LEU A 35 10.58 -15.47 -40.59
C LEU A 35 11.97 -15.94 -40.13
N VAL A 36 12.99 -15.07 -40.13
CA VAL A 36 14.35 -15.41 -39.66
C VAL A 36 14.54 -15.14 -38.16
N ILE A 37 13.68 -14.32 -37.53
CA ILE A 37 13.72 -14.01 -36.09
C ILE A 37 12.86 -15.00 -35.26
N TRP A 38 12.28 -16.04 -35.88
CA TRP A 38 11.51 -17.09 -35.18
C TRP A 38 12.27 -18.42 -35.03
N GLN A 39 13.59 -18.47 -35.25
CA GLN A 39 14.36 -19.73 -35.25
C GLN A 39 15.53 -19.78 -34.24
N LEU A 40 15.64 -18.83 -33.31
CA LEU A 40 16.73 -18.82 -32.30
C LEU A 40 16.28 -18.68 -30.83
N GLN A 41 15.07 -19.12 -30.49
CA GLN A 41 14.66 -19.30 -29.09
C GLN A 41 14.33 -20.76 -28.73
N ARG A 42 15.03 -21.71 -29.35
CA ARG A 42 15.17 -23.05 -28.76
C ARG A 42 16.23 -22.99 -27.66
N SER A 43 15.80 -22.60 -26.46
CA SER A 43 16.59 -22.84 -25.26
C SER A 43 16.95 -24.34 -25.20
N PRO A 44 18.24 -24.72 -25.06
CA PRO A 44 18.55 -26.11 -24.75
C PRO A 44 17.94 -26.44 -23.40
N ALA A 45 17.15 -27.52 -23.35
CA ALA A 45 16.73 -28.12 -22.10
C ALA A 45 17.98 -28.55 -21.33
N SER A 46 18.37 -27.75 -20.34
CA SER A 46 19.33 -28.13 -19.32
C SER A 46 18.73 -29.30 -18.53
N HIS A 47 19.15 -30.51 -18.84
CA HIS A 47 18.96 -31.67 -17.97
C HIS A 47 19.87 -31.51 -16.75
N GLY A 48 19.44 -30.67 -15.80
CA GLY A 48 19.93 -30.69 -14.43
C GLY A 48 19.23 -31.81 -13.64
N PRO A 49 19.86 -32.41 -12.63
CA PRO A 49 19.20 -33.40 -11.78
C PRO A 49 17.95 -32.78 -11.16
N ALA A 50 16.86 -33.56 -11.12
CA ALA A 50 15.53 -33.18 -10.67
C ALA A 50 15.55 -32.14 -9.54
N ALA A 51 15.43 -30.86 -9.92
CA ALA A 51 15.10 -29.83 -8.98
C ALA A 51 13.67 -30.11 -8.53
N VAL A 52 13.52 -30.53 -7.27
CA VAL A 52 12.23 -30.61 -6.61
C VAL A 52 11.58 -29.24 -6.76
N VAL A 53 10.55 -29.16 -7.61
CA VAL A 53 9.68 -27.99 -7.68
C VAL A 53 8.92 -27.99 -6.37
N VAL A 54 9.50 -27.33 -5.36
CA VAL A 54 8.76 -26.93 -4.18
C VAL A 54 7.72 -25.95 -4.71
N ARG A 55 6.46 -26.37 -4.75
CA ARG A 55 5.34 -25.43 -4.89
C ARG A 55 5.56 -24.40 -3.79
N GLN A 56 5.93 -23.18 -4.18
CA GLN A 56 5.69 -22.03 -3.32
C GLN A 56 4.18 -21.99 -3.15
N THR A 57 3.70 -22.55 -2.04
CA THR A 57 2.48 -22.04 -1.42
C THR A 57 2.70 -20.55 -1.36
N GLY A 58 1.96 -19.80 -2.19
CA GLY A 58 1.96 -18.36 -2.10
C GLY A 58 1.80 -18.04 -0.63
N ALA A 59 2.76 -17.32 -0.06
CA ALA A 59 2.49 -16.61 1.16
C ALA A 59 1.23 -15.82 0.85
N THR A 60 0.11 -16.22 1.46
CA THR A 60 -1.03 -15.35 1.60
C THR A 60 -0.43 -14.03 2.01
N ASP A 61 -0.52 -13.01 1.16
CA ASP A 61 -0.28 -11.64 1.56
C ASP A 61 -0.95 -11.51 2.92
N PRO A 62 -0.21 -11.26 4.02
CA PRO A 62 -0.81 -11.22 5.34
C PRO A 62 -1.92 -10.20 5.22
N GLN A 63 -3.17 -10.68 5.19
CA GLN A 63 -4.36 -9.86 5.09
C GLN A 63 -4.12 -8.71 6.04
N VAL A 64 -3.89 -7.50 5.50
CA VAL A 64 -3.61 -6.32 6.31
C VAL A 64 -4.84 -6.19 7.17
N ALA A 65 -4.73 -6.64 8.42
CA ALA A 65 -5.85 -6.66 9.33
C ALA A 65 -6.37 -5.22 9.34
N HIS A 66 -7.62 -5.04 8.91
CA HIS A 66 -8.30 -3.74 8.96
C HIS A 66 -8.64 -3.46 10.42
N ILE A 67 -7.59 -3.31 11.23
CA ILE A 67 -7.67 -2.87 12.60
C ILE A 67 -7.72 -1.35 12.57
N LEU A 68 -8.65 -0.81 13.33
CA LEU A 68 -8.82 0.62 13.50
C LEU A 68 -8.36 1.03 14.90
N VAL A 69 -7.89 2.26 15.01
CA VAL A 69 -7.73 2.94 16.29
C VAL A 69 -8.76 4.04 16.40
N ILE A 70 -9.37 4.16 17.57
CA ILE A 70 -10.26 5.25 17.93
C ILE A 70 -9.52 6.09 18.96
N ASP A 71 -9.37 7.37 18.66
CA ASP A 71 -8.77 8.34 19.57
C ASP A 71 -9.85 9.12 20.33
N CYS A 72 -9.42 9.98 21.24
CA CYS A 72 -10.32 10.76 22.06
C CYS A 72 -10.94 11.97 21.33
N ALA A 73 -10.49 12.32 20.12
CA ALA A 73 -11.03 13.47 19.38
C ALA A 73 -12.41 13.19 18.77
N GLY A 74 -12.88 11.94 18.81
CA GLY A 74 -14.13 11.54 18.17
C GLY A 74 -14.05 11.54 16.63
N ALA A 75 -12.82 11.55 16.07
CA ALA A 75 -12.60 11.29 14.66
C ALA A 75 -13.03 9.85 14.32
N PRO A 76 -13.42 9.56 13.06
CA PRO A 76 -13.77 8.19 12.68
C PRO A 76 -12.57 7.26 12.91
N ALA A 77 -12.87 6.04 13.36
CA ALA A 77 -11.90 4.98 13.55
C ALA A 77 -11.01 4.85 12.30
N ALA A 78 -9.68 4.89 12.49
CA ALA A 78 -8.73 5.04 11.38
C ALA A 78 -7.65 3.95 11.39
N THR A 79 -7.17 3.60 10.19
CA THR A 79 -5.98 2.78 10.00
C THR A 79 -4.76 3.69 9.90
N GLU A 80 -3.70 3.38 10.65
CA GLU A 80 -2.41 4.08 10.60
C GLU A 80 -2.51 5.63 10.64
N PRO A 81 -3.24 6.24 11.60
CA PRO A 81 -3.36 7.69 11.63
C PRO A 81 -2.02 8.37 11.92
N THR A 82 -1.87 9.60 11.45
CA THR A 82 -0.66 10.42 11.69
C THR A 82 -0.72 11.22 12.98
N ALA A 83 -1.86 11.20 13.68
CA ALA A 83 -2.07 11.84 14.97
C ALA A 83 -3.16 11.11 15.78
N LEU A 84 -3.04 11.17 17.10
CA LEU A 84 -3.97 10.62 18.08
C LEU A 84 -4.15 11.66 19.20
N ASN A 85 -5.38 12.11 19.44
CA ASN A 85 -5.70 12.86 20.65
C ASN A 85 -5.94 11.87 21.80
N LEU A 86 -5.27 12.07 22.94
CA LEU A 86 -5.36 11.16 24.09
C LEU A 86 -6.35 11.66 25.14
N THR A 87 -6.79 12.91 25.04
CA THR A 87 -7.69 13.58 25.99
C THR A 87 -9.02 13.92 25.32
N CYS A 88 -10.11 13.32 25.80
CA CYS A 88 -11.45 13.39 25.20
C CYS A 88 -12.19 14.73 25.40
N GLY A 89 -11.51 15.79 25.84
CA GLY A 89 -12.14 17.07 26.17
C GLY A 89 -11.32 18.28 25.77
N ASP A 90 -10.18 18.47 26.42
CA ASP A 90 -9.38 19.69 26.35
C ASP A 90 -8.20 19.63 25.37
N GLY A 91 -7.87 18.45 24.84
CA GLY A 91 -6.77 18.30 23.89
C GLY A 91 -5.39 18.52 24.52
N SER A 92 -5.31 18.47 25.85
CA SER A 92 -4.08 18.71 26.62
C SER A 92 -2.98 17.68 26.37
N ILE A 93 -3.33 16.52 25.80
CA ILE A 93 -2.36 15.49 25.41
C ILE A 93 -2.61 15.00 23.99
N ILE A 94 -1.60 15.14 23.13
CA ILE A 94 -1.64 14.74 21.73
C ILE A 94 -0.40 13.93 21.36
N PHE A 95 -0.56 12.89 20.56
CA PHE A 95 0.56 12.19 19.93
C PHE A 95 0.49 12.40 18.41
N ASN A 96 1.47 13.06 17.81
CA ASN A 96 1.41 13.48 16.41
C ASN A 96 2.70 13.16 15.65
N ARG A 97 2.68 13.44 14.33
CA ARG A 97 3.79 13.12 13.40
C ARG A 97 4.14 11.63 13.46
N ILE A 98 3.11 10.80 13.54
CA ILE A 98 3.28 9.37 13.72
C ILE A 98 3.82 8.75 12.43
N VAL A 99 4.88 7.97 12.56
CA VAL A 99 5.42 7.09 11.53
C VAL A 99 5.34 5.66 12.05
N TRP A 100 4.51 4.85 11.41
CA TRP A 100 4.30 3.45 11.77
C TRP A 100 5.43 2.58 11.22
N SER A 101 6.02 1.77 12.09
CA SER A 101 6.98 0.72 11.72
C SER A 101 6.30 -0.64 11.55
N SER A 102 5.16 -0.85 12.19
CA SER A 102 4.34 -2.05 12.04
C SER A 102 2.87 -1.75 12.32
N TRP A 103 1.99 -2.43 11.59
CA TRP A 103 0.54 -2.42 11.80
C TRP A 103 0.01 -3.82 11.52
N SER A 104 -0.56 -4.47 12.54
CA SER A 104 -1.00 -5.87 12.45
C SER A 104 -2.18 -6.16 13.36
N GLY A 105 -2.83 -7.32 13.16
CA GLY A 105 -3.94 -7.76 14.00
C GLY A 105 -3.63 -7.78 15.51
N ALA A 106 -2.39 -8.10 15.89
CA ALA A 106 -2.02 -8.19 17.30
C ALA A 106 -1.57 -6.84 17.89
N ALA A 107 -0.78 -6.09 17.13
CA ALA A 107 -0.18 -4.85 17.59
C ALA A 107 0.21 -3.90 16.45
N ALA A 108 0.27 -2.61 16.75
CA ALA A 108 0.91 -1.59 15.92
C ALA A 108 2.01 -0.86 16.71
N ILE A 109 3.12 -0.55 16.05
CA ILE A 109 4.25 0.16 16.64
C ILE A 109 4.61 1.34 15.75
N GLY A 110 4.74 2.52 16.35
CA GLY A 110 5.11 3.74 15.66
C GLY A 110 5.99 4.65 16.50
N THR A 111 6.54 5.66 15.85
CA THR A 111 7.29 6.75 16.51
C THR A 111 6.65 8.07 16.17
N GLY A 112 6.82 9.07 17.03
CA GLY A 112 6.20 10.38 16.84
C GLY A 112 6.58 11.36 17.94
N MET A 113 5.79 12.42 18.05
CA MET A 113 5.95 13.47 19.06
C MET A 113 4.77 13.44 20.04
N LEU A 114 5.07 13.20 21.31
CA LEU A 114 4.14 13.37 22.41
C LEU A 114 4.12 14.85 22.82
N GLY A 115 2.95 15.47 22.75
CA GLY A 115 2.69 16.83 23.21
C GLY A 115 1.83 16.81 24.46
N GLU A 116 2.26 17.53 25.49
CA GLU A 116 1.53 17.72 26.76
C GLU A 116 1.45 19.21 27.08
N ASP A 117 0.30 19.68 27.56
CA ASP A 117 0.19 21.05 28.08
C ASP A 117 1.03 21.19 29.36
N ASN A 118 1.92 22.18 29.39
CA ASN A 118 2.73 22.46 30.58
C ASN A 118 1.94 23.10 31.74
N CYS A 119 0.70 23.55 31.49
CA CYS A 119 -0.19 24.20 32.44
C CYS A 119 0.43 25.37 33.20
N VAL A 120 1.31 26.16 32.57
CA VAL A 120 1.95 27.32 33.19
C VAL A 120 1.33 28.62 32.65
N PRO A 121 0.71 29.49 33.48
CA PRO A 121 0.43 29.34 34.91
C PRO A 121 -0.79 28.48 35.24
N ASN A 122 -1.62 28.17 34.25
CA ASN A 122 -2.75 27.25 34.35
C ASN A 122 -3.01 26.60 32.98
N CYS A 123 -3.72 25.48 32.92
CA CYS A 123 -3.95 24.73 31.67
C CYS A 123 -4.79 25.49 30.62
N ALA A 124 -5.55 26.54 31.00
CA ALA A 124 -6.29 27.33 30.02
C ALA A 124 -5.40 28.30 29.22
N THR A 125 -4.21 28.60 29.73
CA THR A 125 -3.25 29.56 29.14
C THR A 125 -1.85 28.96 28.94
N GLY A 126 -1.72 27.66 29.20
CA GLY A 126 -0.49 26.92 29.04
C GLY A 126 -0.15 26.70 27.57
N THR A 127 0.93 25.96 27.34
CA THR A 127 1.42 25.66 26.00
C THR A 127 1.78 24.20 25.91
N ILE A 128 1.45 23.59 24.76
CA ILE A 128 1.90 22.23 24.44
C ILE A 128 3.41 22.22 24.27
N VAL A 129 4.09 21.52 25.17
CA VAL A 129 5.50 21.13 25.05
C VAL A 129 5.56 19.75 24.41
N THR A 130 6.59 19.45 23.62
CA THR A 130 6.64 18.19 22.84
C THR A 130 7.95 17.44 22.98
N GLU A 131 7.88 16.11 23.01
CA GLU A 131 9.02 15.20 23.04
C GLU A 131 8.88 14.01 22.11
N SER A 132 10.01 13.47 21.65
CA SER A 132 10.01 12.23 20.86
C SER A 132 9.55 11.05 21.72
N ALA A 133 8.70 10.20 21.16
CA ALA A 133 8.22 9.01 21.85
C ALA A 133 7.87 7.88 20.88
N THR A 134 7.82 6.66 21.41
CA THR A 134 7.35 5.45 20.71
C THR A 134 5.95 5.12 21.18
N VAL A 135 5.05 4.75 20.27
CA VAL A 135 3.71 4.23 20.56
C VAL A 135 3.64 2.74 20.27
N THR A 136 2.97 2.00 21.16
CA THR A 136 2.54 0.63 20.95
C THR A 136 1.03 0.55 21.17
N LEU A 137 0.30 0.07 20.16
CA LEU A 137 -1.12 -0.29 20.27
C LEU A 137 -1.24 -1.80 20.33
N THR A 138 -2.15 -2.31 21.15
CA THR A 138 -2.43 -3.75 21.22
C THR A 138 -3.92 -4.02 21.15
N ALA A 139 -4.27 -5.06 20.38
CA ALA A 139 -5.63 -5.58 20.32
C ALA A 139 -5.89 -6.40 21.59
N PRO A 140 -7.15 -6.65 21.98
CA PRO A 140 -7.47 -7.47 23.16
C PRO A 140 -7.05 -8.95 23.04
N GLY A 141 -6.23 -9.31 22.04
CA GLY A 141 -5.97 -10.67 21.62
C GLY A 141 -7.22 -11.29 20.98
N PRO A 142 -7.11 -12.51 20.39
CA PRO A 142 -8.31 -13.34 20.25
C PRO A 142 -8.88 -13.48 21.66
N ALA A 143 -10.17 -13.17 21.82
CA ALA A 143 -10.83 -13.18 23.10
C ALA A 143 -10.51 -14.47 23.89
N ALA A 144 -10.41 -14.41 25.21
CA ALA A 144 -9.96 -15.56 26.02
C ALA A 144 -10.90 -16.80 25.93
N ASP A 145 -12.05 -16.67 25.28
CA ASP A 145 -12.96 -17.72 24.83
C ASP A 145 -12.67 -18.27 23.42
N SER A 146 -11.85 -17.58 22.61
CA SER A 146 -11.25 -18.14 21.38
C SER A 146 -9.98 -18.96 21.65
N ALA A 147 -9.41 -18.90 22.86
CA ALA A 147 -8.46 -19.91 23.33
C ALA A 147 -9.15 -21.26 23.66
N ALA A 148 -10.47 -21.27 23.82
CA ALA A 148 -11.27 -22.50 23.88
C ALA A 148 -11.67 -23.04 22.48
N ALA A 149 -11.40 -22.31 21.39
CA ALA A 149 -11.66 -22.76 20.03
C ALA A 149 -10.51 -23.59 19.41
N SER A 150 -9.41 -23.79 20.14
CA SER A 150 -8.26 -24.59 19.67
C SER A 150 -8.26 -26.05 20.15
N SER A 151 -9.32 -26.51 20.84
CA SER A 151 -9.45 -27.91 21.28
C SER A 151 -10.66 -28.64 20.68
N ALA A 152 -11.12 -28.23 19.50
CA ALA A 152 -12.09 -28.98 18.71
C ALA A 152 -11.67 -29.10 17.23
N ALA A 153 -10.45 -29.58 16.99
CA ALA A 153 -10.04 -30.07 15.68
C ALA A 153 -9.95 -31.61 15.67
N THR A 154 -11.06 -32.28 15.99
CA THR A 154 -11.23 -33.70 15.68
C THR A 154 -12.67 -33.98 15.26
N SER A 155 -12.99 -33.70 13.99
CA SER A 155 -13.80 -34.54 13.10
C SER A 155 -14.14 -33.70 11.87
N GLY A 156 -13.87 -34.28 10.71
CA GLY A 156 -13.98 -33.60 9.43
C GLY A 156 -15.40 -33.16 9.11
N ALA A 157 -15.51 -31.95 8.58
CA ALA A 157 -16.32 -31.62 7.42
C ALA A 157 -15.95 -30.19 7.03
N ALA A 158 -15.68 -29.98 5.75
CA ALA A 158 -15.54 -28.65 5.19
C ALA A 158 -16.80 -27.84 5.48
N SER A 159 -16.69 -26.85 6.37
CA SER A 159 -17.60 -25.72 6.50
C SER A 159 -17.01 -24.73 7.50
N SER A 160 -16.43 -23.65 7.01
CA SER A 160 -16.55 -22.36 7.68
C SER A 160 -16.56 -21.31 6.57
N SER A 161 -17.75 -20.94 6.09
CA SER A 161 -18.50 -19.80 6.63
C SER A 161 -17.56 -18.61 6.73
N GLY A 162 -17.62 -17.71 5.73
CA GLY A 162 -16.92 -16.44 5.75
C GLY A 162 -17.09 -15.79 7.12
N ALA A 163 -15.98 -15.70 7.86
CA ALA A 163 -15.93 -14.98 9.11
C ALA A 163 -16.23 -13.52 8.78
N ALA A 164 -17.22 -12.98 9.48
CA ALA A 164 -17.66 -11.61 9.34
C ALA A 164 -16.44 -10.66 9.34
N THR A 165 -16.31 -9.87 8.27
CA THR A 165 -15.48 -8.67 8.21
C THR A 165 -16.06 -7.62 9.16
N GLY A 166 -15.89 -7.84 10.47
CA GLY A 166 -15.97 -6.78 11.48
C GLY A 166 -14.61 -6.12 11.57
N ALA A 167 -14.56 -4.80 11.52
CA ALA A 167 -13.30 -4.09 11.79
C ALA A 167 -12.90 -4.38 13.24
N GLU A 168 -11.70 -4.92 13.44
CA GLU A 168 -11.14 -5.12 14.77
C GLU A 168 -10.58 -3.78 15.27
N ILE A 169 -10.54 -3.55 16.59
CA ILE A 169 -10.05 -2.29 17.14
C ILE A 169 -8.97 -2.53 18.19
N TYR A 170 -7.95 -1.67 18.22
CA TYR A 170 -7.00 -1.66 19.32
C TYR A 170 -7.69 -1.22 20.62
N THR A 171 -7.37 -1.91 21.73
CA THR A 171 -8.02 -1.66 23.03
C THR A 171 -7.09 -1.02 24.04
N SER A 172 -5.78 -1.11 23.85
CA SER A 172 -4.80 -0.45 24.71
C SER A 172 -3.67 0.19 23.93
N MET A 173 -3.13 1.24 24.55
CA MET A 173 -2.07 2.07 24.02
C MET A 173 -1.04 2.34 25.10
N THR A 174 0.24 2.25 24.73
CA THR A 174 1.37 2.69 25.56
C THR A 174 2.25 3.63 24.75
N ILE A 175 2.55 4.81 25.30
CA ILE A 175 3.49 5.79 24.72
C ILE A 175 4.66 5.94 25.66
N THR A 176 5.88 5.77 25.15
CA THR A 176 7.12 5.88 25.93
C THR A 176 8.02 6.97 25.37
N PRO A 177 8.31 8.04 26.15
CA PRO A 177 9.28 9.06 25.76
C PRO A 177 10.67 8.51 25.45
N VAL A 178 11.37 9.13 24.51
CA VAL A 178 12.73 8.80 24.09
C VAL A 178 13.59 10.06 24.17
N PRO A 179 14.59 10.15 25.07
CA PRO A 179 14.99 9.13 26.05
C PRO A 179 13.94 8.91 27.14
N PRO A 180 13.87 7.68 27.71
CA PRO A 180 12.95 7.40 28.81
C PRO A 180 13.31 8.27 30.02
N ASN A 181 12.29 8.88 30.63
CA ASN A 181 12.39 9.76 31.81
C ASN A 181 12.92 11.17 31.56
N LYS A 182 12.67 11.77 30.38
CA LYS A 182 12.89 13.21 30.22
C LYS A 182 12.00 14.00 31.19
N ALA A 183 12.58 14.97 31.89
CA ALA A 183 11.86 15.80 32.85
C ALA A 183 10.59 16.41 32.22
N GLY A 184 9.45 16.21 32.89
CA GLY A 184 8.13 16.66 32.45
C GLY A 184 7.36 15.66 31.58
N PHE A 185 7.98 14.57 31.13
CA PHE A 185 7.33 13.55 30.30
C PHE A 185 7.46 12.16 30.93
N HIS A 186 6.38 11.40 30.91
CA HIS A 186 6.32 10.05 31.49
C HIS A 186 5.68 9.08 30.51
N THR A 187 5.85 7.78 30.76
CA THR A 187 5.16 6.76 29.97
C THR A 187 3.66 6.83 30.24
N ILE A 188 2.87 6.95 29.17
CA ILE A 188 1.41 6.98 29.23
C ILE A 188 0.90 5.59 28.85
N THR A 189 0.02 5.02 29.66
CA THR A 189 -0.72 3.80 29.32
C THR A 189 -2.20 4.06 29.45
N ALA A 190 -2.96 3.79 28.40
CA ALA A 190 -4.38 4.08 28.33
C ALA A 190 -5.15 2.92 27.71
N LYS A 191 -6.39 2.74 28.17
CA LYS A 191 -7.39 1.95 27.47
C LYS A 191 -8.03 2.83 26.41
N LEU A 192 -8.04 2.37 25.17
CA LEU A 192 -8.66 3.08 24.07
C LEU A 192 -10.19 2.95 24.13
N PRO A 193 -10.94 3.95 23.65
CA PRO A 193 -12.38 3.83 23.49
C PRO A 193 -12.76 2.65 22.58
N GLN A 194 -14.00 2.17 22.74
CA GLN A 194 -14.59 1.06 21.98
C GLN A 194 -15.79 1.57 21.19
#